data_AF-A0AAD1ZFX5-F1
#
_entry.id   AF-A0AAD1ZFX5-F1
#
_cell.length_a   1.000
_cell.length_b   1.000
_cell.length_c   1.000
_cell.angle_alpha   90.00
_cell.angle_beta   90.00
_cell.angle_gamma   90.00
#
_symmetry.space_group_name_H-M   'P 1'
#
loop_
_entity.id
_entity.type
_entity.pdbx_description
1 polymer ?
#
loop_
_entity_poly.entity_id
_entity_poly.type
_entity_poly.pdbx_seq_one_letter_code
_entity_poly.pdbx_strand_id
1 'polypeptide(L)'
;MFSTRQYQDLLSLQQFTVRVADCPLNLETLNYTVVTSQCKGPHYTKERCCPPLKELLCPIRDAINDLKNNCMETFFSYANLYGKYPASLFANLCVETREGLDCKGIGAPPPASSWAPKATPLNLHLLIAGLAIFIFNLF
;
A
#
# COMPACT_ATOMS: atom_id res chain seq x y z
N MET A 1 3.92 -14.35 -5.62
CA MET A 1 2.91 -13.52 -4.91
C MET A 1 1.83 -14.31 -4.16
N PHE A 2 1.57 -15.60 -4.43
CA PHE A 2 0.66 -16.43 -3.60
C PHE A 2 1.06 -17.91 -3.57
N SER A 3 2.34 -18.20 -3.37
CA SER A 3 2.83 -19.57 -3.39
C SER A 3 2.92 -20.12 -1.98
N THR A 4 1.99 -21.00 -1.61
CA THR A 4 2.13 -21.90 -0.45
C THR A 4 3.44 -22.69 -0.49
N ARG A 5 4.01 -22.91 -1.69
CA ARG A 5 5.36 -23.51 -1.82
C ARG A 5 6.44 -22.67 -1.16
N GLN A 6 6.34 -21.34 -1.18
CA GLN A 6 7.39 -20.50 -0.60
C GLN A 6 7.41 -20.56 0.93
N TYR A 7 6.25 -20.80 1.56
CA TYR A 7 6.14 -21.04 3.01
C TYR A 7 6.63 -22.45 3.40
N GLN A 8 6.37 -23.46 2.55
CA GLN A 8 6.94 -24.80 2.73
C GLN A 8 8.46 -24.86 2.47
N ASP A 9 8.98 -24.03 1.56
CA ASP A 9 10.43 -23.88 1.35
C ASP A 9 11.10 -23.20 2.57
N LEU A 10 10.44 -22.23 3.23
CA LEU A 10 10.91 -21.59 4.47
C LEU A 10 10.97 -22.56 5.66
N LEU A 11 10.06 -23.53 5.75
CA LEU A 11 10.02 -24.53 6.82
C LEU A 11 11.06 -25.66 6.65
N SER A 12 11.55 -25.89 5.43
CA SER A 12 12.46 -27.00 5.13
C SER A 12 13.96 -26.68 5.30
N LEU A 13 14.34 -25.41 5.44
CA LEU A 13 15.74 -24.97 5.45
C LEU A 13 16.30 -24.51 6.82
N GLN A 14 15.68 -24.83 7.96
CA GLN A 14 16.17 -24.38 9.28
C GLN A 14 16.63 -22.90 9.27
N GLN A 15 15.78 -22.01 8.75
CA GLN A 15 16.17 -20.64 8.45
C GLN A 15 16.08 -19.74 9.70
N PHE A 16 16.89 -20.04 10.71
CA PHE A 16 16.97 -19.27 11.95
C PHE A 16 17.75 -17.94 11.80
N THR A 17 18.20 -17.57 10.59
CA THR A 17 19.13 -16.44 10.38
C THR A 17 18.59 -15.31 9.49
N VAL A 18 17.43 -15.44 8.87
CA VAL A 18 16.84 -14.32 8.10
C VAL A 18 16.00 -13.47 9.05
N ARG A 19 16.54 -12.33 9.50
CA ARG A 19 15.72 -11.30 10.13
C ARG A 19 14.78 -10.73 9.09
N VAL A 20 13.49 -11.03 9.24
CA VAL A 20 12.43 -10.35 8.51
C VAL A 20 12.25 -8.98 9.15
N ALA A 21 12.48 -7.93 8.37
CA ALA A 21 12.23 -6.56 8.78
C ALA A 21 10.72 -6.28 8.84
N ASP A 22 10.35 -5.27 9.62
CA ASP A 22 9.00 -4.75 9.57
C ASP A 22 8.74 -4.08 8.21
N CYS A 23 7.48 -4.18 7.77
CA CYS A 23 7.04 -3.56 6.55
C CYS A 23 7.25 -2.04 6.61
N PRO A 24 7.98 -1.44 5.64
CA PRO A 24 8.22 0.00 5.65
C PRO A 24 6.97 0.83 5.27
N LEU A 25 5.88 0.17 4.85
CA LEU A 25 4.63 0.81 4.45
C LEU A 25 3.63 0.78 5.60
N ASN A 26 2.87 1.87 5.76
CA ASN A 26 1.70 1.88 6.64
C ASN A 26 0.52 1.20 5.93
N LEU A 27 0.45 -0.13 6.04
CA LEU A 27 -0.59 -0.92 5.39
C LEU A 27 -1.98 -0.76 6.04
N GLU A 28 -2.05 -0.27 7.28
CA GLU A 28 -3.31 -0.02 7.98
C GLU A 28 -4.14 1.07 7.28
N THR A 29 -3.47 2.09 6.76
CA THR A 29 -4.11 3.27 6.14
C THR A 29 -4.44 3.10 4.66
N LEU A 30 -4.20 1.91 4.10
CA LEU A 30 -4.60 1.62 2.73
C LEU A 30 -6.13 1.66 2.57
N ASN A 31 -6.59 2.05 1.39
CA ASN A 31 -8.02 2.07 1.10
C ASN A 31 -8.54 0.66 0.75
N TYR A 32 -8.79 -0.16 1.77
CA TYR A 32 -9.35 -1.51 1.60
C TYR A 32 -10.74 -1.52 0.95
N THR A 33 -11.45 -0.39 0.94
CA THR A 33 -12.75 -0.25 0.27
C THR A 33 -12.70 -0.63 -1.21
N VAL A 34 -11.56 -0.41 -1.88
CA VAL A 34 -11.33 -0.81 -3.28
C VAL A 34 -11.68 -2.29 -3.48
N VAL A 35 -11.26 -3.14 -2.54
CA VAL A 35 -11.52 -4.59 -2.56
C VAL A 35 -12.86 -4.93 -1.88
N THR A 36 -13.12 -4.40 -0.69
CA THR A 36 -14.27 -4.82 0.14
C THR A 36 -15.62 -4.37 -0.39
N SER A 37 -15.66 -3.33 -1.22
CA SER A 37 -16.89 -2.90 -1.90
C SER A 37 -17.33 -3.86 -3.02
N GLN A 38 -16.40 -4.62 -3.60
CA GLN A 38 -16.64 -5.43 -4.80
C GLN A 38 -16.53 -6.94 -4.53
N CYS A 39 -15.50 -7.35 -3.80
CA CYS A 39 -15.25 -8.74 -3.42
C CYS A 39 -16.03 -9.06 -2.14
N LYS A 40 -17.23 -9.64 -2.28
CA LYS A 40 -18.13 -9.94 -1.17
C LYS A 40 -18.48 -11.42 -1.10
N GLY A 41 -18.59 -11.91 0.12
CA GLY A 41 -19.06 -13.27 0.40
C GLY A 41 -20.59 -13.38 0.31
N PRO A 42 -21.13 -14.61 0.37
CA PRO A 42 -20.39 -15.87 0.54
C PRO A 42 -19.77 -16.40 -0.77
N HIS A 43 -20.20 -15.89 -1.92
CA HIS A 43 -19.74 -16.36 -3.24
C HIS A 43 -18.68 -15.44 -3.83
N TYR A 44 -17.42 -15.69 -3.46
CA TYR A 44 -16.27 -15.00 -4.03
C TYR A 44 -15.98 -15.52 -5.44
N THR A 45 -15.80 -14.61 -6.40
CA THR A 45 -15.52 -14.92 -7.80
C THR A 45 -14.28 -14.18 -8.26
N LYS A 46 -13.53 -14.74 -9.22
CA LYS A 46 -12.26 -14.16 -9.68
C LYS A 46 -12.50 -12.77 -10.28
N GLU A 47 -13.57 -12.64 -11.05
CA GLU A 47 -13.95 -11.45 -11.80
C GLU A 47 -14.25 -10.26 -10.88
N ARG A 48 -14.79 -10.54 -9.68
CA ARG A 48 -15.08 -9.49 -8.70
C ARG A 48 -13.95 -9.21 -7.72
N CYS A 49 -13.10 -10.20 -7.45
CA CYS A 49 -12.11 -10.11 -6.39
C CYS A 49 -10.70 -9.76 -6.87
N CYS A 50 -10.28 -10.30 -8.01
CA CYS A 50 -8.90 -10.15 -8.46
C CYS A 50 -8.60 -8.78 -9.07
N PRO A 51 -9.46 -8.16 -9.91
CA PRO A 51 -9.22 -6.81 -10.42
C PRO A 51 -9.04 -5.73 -9.32
N PRO A 52 -9.93 -5.59 -8.32
CA PRO A 52 -9.71 -4.59 -7.28
C PRO A 52 -8.54 -4.94 -6.36
N LEU A 53 -8.24 -6.22 -6.15
CA LEU A 53 -7.04 -6.63 -5.42
C LEU A 53 -5.77 -6.16 -6.15
N LYS A 54 -5.75 -6.25 -7.49
CA LYS A 54 -4.66 -5.71 -8.32
C LYS A 54 -4.54 -4.20 -8.17
N GLU A 55 -5.65 -3.47 -8.23
CA GLU A 55 -5.66 -2.02 -8.04
C GLU A 55 -5.03 -1.61 -6.69
N LEU A 56 -5.30 -2.36 -5.62
CA LEU A 56 -4.75 -2.09 -4.30
C LEU A 56 -3.28 -2.51 -4.15
N LEU A 57 -2.88 -3.68 -4.68
CA LEU A 57 -1.55 -4.26 -4.46
C LEU A 57 -0.50 -3.82 -5.47
N CYS A 58 -0.87 -3.59 -6.72
CA CYS A 58 0.09 -3.29 -7.77
C CYS A 58 0.91 -2.00 -7.54
N PRO A 59 0.36 -0.92 -6.95
CA PRO A 59 1.13 0.26 -6.56
C PRO A 59 2.23 -0.02 -5.53
N ILE A 60 2.06 -1.06 -4.70
CA ILE A 60 2.97 -1.42 -3.60
C ILE A 60 3.64 -2.79 -3.80
N ARG A 61 3.60 -3.30 -5.04
CA ARG A 61 4.02 -4.67 -5.40
C ARG A 61 5.43 -4.98 -4.93
N ASP A 62 6.36 -4.05 -5.08
CA ASP A 62 7.77 -4.30 -4.82
C ASP A 62 8.04 -4.53 -3.32
N ALA A 63 7.37 -3.78 -2.45
CA ALA A 63 7.42 -4.00 -1.00
C ALA A 63 6.71 -5.31 -0.59
N ILE A 64 5.55 -5.59 -1.19
CA ILE A 64 4.77 -6.80 -0.90
C ILE A 64 5.50 -8.07 -1.36
N ASN A 65 6.28 -8.01 -2.44
CA ASN A 65 7.05 -9.15 -2.96
C ASN A 65 8.45 -9.31 -2.34
N ASP A 66 8.91 -8.37 -1.51
CA ASP A 66 10.22 -8.46 -0.88
C ASP A 66 10.19 -9.42 0.31
N LEU A 67 10.94 -10.52 0.19
CA LEU A 67 11.00 -11.60 1.18
C LEU A 67 11.79 -11.23 2.43
N LYS A 68 12.43 -10.06 2.44
CA LYS A 68 13.16 -9.55 3.59
C LYS A 68 12.28 -8.80 4.58
N ASN A 69 11.01 -8.58 4.27
CA ASN A 69 10.07 -7.90 5.15
C ASN A 69 8.75 -8.68 5.31
N ASN A 70 7.94 -8.29 6.29
CA ASN A 70 6.66 -8.94 6.60
C ASN A 70 5.44 -8.30 5.91
N CYS A 71 5.62 -7.43 4.90
CA CYS A 71 4.52 -6.68 4.26
C CYS A 71 3.39 -7.58 3.75
N MET A 72 3.72 -8.75 3.20
CA MET A 72 2.71 -9.68 2.69
C MET A 72 1.78 -10.20 3.80
N GLU A 73 2.36 -10.61 4.93
CA GLU A 73 1.61 -11.12 6.08
C GLU A 73 0.76 -10.01 6.71
N THR A 74 1.37 -8.84 6.92
CA THR A 74 0.69 -7.66 7.45
C THR A 74 -0.48 -7.25 6.55
N PHE A 75 -0.30 -7.24 5.23
CA PHE A 75 -1.37 -6.93 4.28
C PHE A 75 -2.56 -7.90 4.41
N PHE A 76 -2.31 -9.21 4.42
CA PHE A 76 -3.40 -10.17 4.56
C PHE A 76 -4.09 -10.09 5.92
N SER A 77 -3.37 -9.76 6.99
CA SER A 77 -3.99 -9.52 8.30
C SER A 77 -5.05 -8.42 8.23
N TYR A 78 -4.70 -7.25 7.71
CA TYR A 78 -5.64 -6.13 7.56
C TYR A 78 -6.74 -6.41 6.52
N ALA A 79 -6.40 -7.02 5.38
CA ALA A 79 -7.39 -7.37 4.37
C ALA A 79 -8.44 -8.34 4.92
N ASN A 80 -8.00 -9.38 5.65
CA ASN A 80 -8.90 -10.34 6.28
C ASN A 80 -9.74 -9.69 7.38
N LEU A 81 -9.14 -8.81 8.18
CA LEU A 81 -9.85 -8.07 9.23
C LEU A 81 -10.96 -7.18 8.66
N TYR A 82 -10.62 -6.30 7.72
CA TYR A 82 -11.56 -5.31 7.19
C TYR A 82 -12.59 -5.90 6.23
N GLY A 83 -12.19 -6.88 5.42
CA GLY A 83 -13.07 -7.56 4.48
C GLY A 83 -13.81 -8.77 5.04
N LYS A 84 -13.45 -9.21 6.25
CA LYS A 84 -13.90 -10.50 6.83
C LYS A 84 -13.61 -11.67 5.89
N TYR A 85 -12.46 -11.62 5.20
CA TYR A 85 -12.10 -12.63 4.22
C TYR A 85 -11.58 -13.91 4.89
N PRO A 86 -11.95 -15.09 4.37
CA PRO A 86 -11.31 -16.34 4.75
C PRO A 86 -9.80 -16.29 4.48
N ALA A 87 -9.02 -16.92 5.36
CA ALA A 87 -7.59 -17.10 5.13
C ALA A 87 -7.35 -17.78 3.77
N SER A 88 -6.31 -17.34 3.07
CA SER A 88 -5.94 -17.86 1.74
C SER A 88 -6.96 -17.66 0.63
N LEU A 89 -8.05 -16.89 0.83
CA LEU A 89 -9.05 -16.62 -0.22
C LEU A 89 -8.37 -16.14 -1.51
N PHE A 90 -7.62 -15.05 -1.43
CA PHE A 90 -6.95 -14.46 -2.57
C PHE A 90 -5.83 -15.34 -3.13
N ALA A 91 -5.17 -16.13 -2.27
CA ALA A 91 -4.12 -17.05 -2.68
C ALA A 91 -4.63 -18.15 -3.60
N ASN A 92 -5.86 -18.61 -3.37
CA ASN A 92 -6.48 -19.66 -4.16
C ASN A 92 -7.27 -19.08 -5.34
N LEU A 93 -7.89 -17.91 -5.14
CA LEU A 93 -8.77 -17.30 -6.13
C LEU A 93 -8.00 -16.54 -7.21
N CYS A 94 -6.95 -15.81 -6.84
CA CYS A 94 -6.28 -14.82 -7.71
C CYS A 94 -4.87 -15.25 -8.14
N VAL A 95 -4.77 -16.48 -8.66
CA VAL A 95 -3.58 -16.98 -9.36
C VAL A 95 -3.81 -16.81 -10.86
N GLU A 96 -3.11 -15.85 -11.46
CA GLU A 96 -3.18 -15.56 -12.91
C GLU A 96 -1.99 -16.18 -13.66
N THR A 97 -0.80 -16.17 -13.04
CA THR A 97 0.43 -16.76 -13.57
C THR A 97 1.05 -17.73 -12.58
N ARG A 98 2.11 -18.43 -13.00
CA ARG A 98 2.92 -19.28 -12.09
C ARG A 98 3.55 -18.48 -10.94
N GLU A 99 3.70 -17.17 -11.11
CA GLU A 99 4.28 -16.24 -10.14
C GLU A 99 3.21 -15.60 -9.24
N GLY A 100 1.92 -15.74 -9.57
CA GLY A 100 0.79 -15.23 -8.79
C GLY A 100 -0.04 -14.21 -9.56
N LEU A 101 -0.28 -13.07 -8.94
CA LEU A 101 -1.08 -11.97 -9.49
C LEU A 101 -0.24 -11.15 -10.47
N ASP A 102 -0.70 -10.94 -11.71
CA ASP A 102 0.04 -10.17 -12.71
C ASP A 102 -0.37 -8.69 -12.69
N CYS A 103 0.54 -7.78 -12.39
CA CYS A 103 0.25 -6.34 -12.37
C CYS A 103 0.25 -5.66 -13.75
N LYS A 104 0.45 -6.39 -14.85
CA LYS A 104 0.31 -5.82 -16.19
C LYS A 104 -1.11 -5.32 -16.44
N GLY A 105 -1.22 -4.19 -17.14
CA GLY A 105 -2.50 -3.61 -17.57
C GLY A 105 -3.23 -2.77 -16.51
N ILE A 106 -2.76 -2.74 -15.26
CA ILE A 106 -3.13 -1.67 -14.32
C ILE A 106 -2.31 -0.45 -14.73
N GLY A 107 -2.97 0.63 -15.15
CA GLY A 107 -2.31 1.90 -15.48
C GLY A 107 -1.36 2.31 -14.35
N ALA A 108 -0.25 2.97 -14.69
CA ALA A 108 0.75 3.38 -13.71
C ALA A 108 0.06 4.06 -12.50
N PRO A 109 0.52 3.78 -11.27
CA PRO A 109 -0.06 4.43 -10.11
C PRO A 109 -0.09 5.94 -10.34
N PRO A 110 -1.13 6.67 -9.88
CA PRO A 110 -1.00 8.11 -9.77
C PRO A 110 0.32 8.36 -9.03
N PRO A 111 1.17 9.29 -9.52
CA PRO A 111 2.47 9.53 -8.91
C PRO A 111 2.25 9.67 -7.41
N ALA A 112 3.05 8.94 -6.61
CA ALA A 112 3.02 9.00 -5.16
C ALA A 112 2.75 10.44 -4.77
N SER A 113 1.67 10.68 -4.03
CA SER A 113 1.30 12.05 -3.66
C SER A 113 2.49 12.66 -2.93
N SER A 114 3.29 13.41 -3.67
CA SER A 114 4.18 14.37 -3.12
C SER A 114 3.24 15.34 -2.43
N TRP A 115 3.03 15.17 -1.13
CA TRP A 115 2.90 16.34 -0.29
C TRP A 115 4.19 17.14 -0.44
N ALA A 116 4.29 17.84 -1.56
CA ALA A 116 4.97 19.10 -1.58
C ALA A 116 4.20 19.94 -0.55
N PRO A 117 4.84 20.43 0.52
CA PRO A 117 4.23 21.53 1.25
C PRO A 117 3.91 22.58 0.19
N LYS A 118 2.64 23.00 0.09
CA LYS A 118 2.29 24.16 -0.71
C LYS A 118 3.17 25.28 -0.17
N ALA A 119 4.22 25.63 -0.93
CA ALA A 119 4.97 26.84 -0.68
C ALA A 119 3.94 27.96 -0.82
N THR A 120 3.48 28.45 0.33
CA THR A 120 2.72 29.67 0.42
C THR A 120 3.60 30.75 -0.23
N PRO A 121 3.11 31.51 -1.22
CA PRO A 121 3.88 32.62 -1.74
C PRO A 121 4.17 33.56 -0.57
N LEU A 122 5.45 33.78 -0.29
CA LEU A 122 5.90 34.70 0.73
C LEU A 122 5.40 36.10 0.33
N ASN A 123 4.33 36.53 1.00
CA ASN A 123 3.66 37.78 0.68
C ASN A 123 4.51 38.95 1.21
N LEU A 124 5.45 39.40 0.38
CA LEU A 124 6.43 40.46 0.67
C LEU A 124 5.79 41.77 1.16
N HIS A 125 4.50 41.96 0.91
CA HIS A 125 3.75 43.15 1.31
C HIS A 125 3.64 43.35 2.83
N LEU A 126 3.72 42.30 3.65
CA LEU A 126 3.58 42.47 5.11
C LEU A 126 4.85 43.01 5.79
N LEU A 127 6.02 42.85 5.16
CA LEU A 127 7.30 43.38 5.68
C LEU A 127 7.43 44.89 5.46
N ILE A 128 6.82 45.41 4.39
CA ILE A 128 6.90 46.83 4.02
C ILE A 128 6.03 47.70 4.96
N ALA A 129 4.87 47.20 5.35
CA ALA A 129 3.99 47.92 6.30
C ALA A 129 4.61 48.03 7.71
N GLY A 130 5.30 46.99 8.17
CA GLY A 130 5.97 46.99 9.47
C GLY A 130 7.14 47.99 9.56
N LEU A 131 7.95 48.07 8.50
CA LEU A 131 9.07 49.01 8.41
C LEU A 131 8.61 50.48 8.35
N ALA A 132 7.50 50.77 7.64
CA ALA A 132 6.96 52.12 7.56
C ALA A 132 6.46 52.61 8.93
N ILE A 133 5.72 51.79 9.68
CA ILE A 133 5.23 52.17 11.01
C ILE A 133 6.40 52.40 11.97
N PHE A 134 7.46 51.58 11.90
CA PHE A 134 8.64 51.75 12.76
C PHE A 134 9.39 53.07 12.48
N ILE A 135 9.53 53.47 11.21
CA ILE A 135 10.19 54.74 10.83
C ILE A 135 9.36 55.96 11.26
N PHE A 136 8.03 55.90 11.15
CA PHE A 136 7.14 57.00 11.59
C PHE A 136 7.16 57.22 13.10
N ASN A 137 7.53 56.22 13.91
CA ASN A 137 7.66 56.37 15.37
C ASN A 137 9.07 56.81 15.81
N LEU A 138 10.01 56.96 14.87
CA LEU A 138 11.40 57.38 15.15
C LEU A 138 11.65 58.87 14.81
N PHE A 139 10.63 59.58 14.32
CA PHE A 139 10.64 61.01 14.03
C PHE A 139 9.56 61.75 14.83
#